data_AF-A0A439JJ56-F1
#
_entry.id   AF-A0A439JJ56-F1
#
_cell.length_a   1.000
_cell.length_b   1.000
_cell.length_c   1.000
_cell.angle_alpha   90.00
_cell.angle_beta   90.00
_cell.angle_gamma   90.00
#
_symmetry.space_group_name_H-M   'P 1'
#
loop_
_entity.id
_entity.type
_entity.pdbx_description
1 polymer ?
#
loop_
_entity_poly.entity_id
_entity_poly.type
_entity_poly.pdbx_seq_one_letter_code
_entity_poly.pdbx_strand_id
1 'polypeptide(L)' 'VKLTVGAGGRIAWLPQETIVFDRSAFARRLDLELAAGAEALVLEATVFGRLAMGERAAHGSFHDRWRVSQDGALVHAEDF' A
#
# COMPACT_ATOMS: atom_id res chain seq x y z
N VAL A 1 2.48 0.59 -7.56
CA VAL A 1 1.27 0.16 -8.28
C VAL A 1 0.43 1.39 -8.59
N LYS A 2 -0.18 1.43 -9.78
CA LYS A 2 -1.13 2.48 -10.16
C LYS A 2 -2.48 1.85 -10.44
N LEU A 3 -3.53 2.39 -9.85
CA LEU A 3 -4.91 1.93 -10.01
C LEU A 3 -5.77 3.12 -10.44
N THR A 4 -6.66 2.89 -11.40
CA THR A 4 -7.67 3.87 -11.80
C THR A 4 -9.02 3.19 -11.76
N VAL A 5 -9.98 3.82 -11.08
CA VAL A 5 -11.35 3.34 -10.97
C VAL A 5 -12.26 4.32 -11.71
N GLY A 6 -12.89 3.83 -12.77
CA GLY A 6 -13.85 4.62 -13.56
C GLY A 6 -15.10 5.00 -12.77
N ALA A 7 -15.91 5.91 -13.31
CA ALA A 7 -17.08 6.45 -12.64
C ALA A 7 -18.04 5.36 -12.15
N GLY A 8 -18.47 5.44 -10.89
CA GLY A 8 -19.30 4.42 -10.22
C GLY A 8 -18.63 3.05 -10.03
N GLY A 9 -17.37 2.90 -10.40
CA GLY A 9 -16.60 1.66 -10.30
C GLY A 9 -16.20 1.35 -8.86
N ARG A 10 -15.88 0.09 -8.61
CA ARG A 10 -15.44 -0.38 -7.29
C ARG A 10 -14.24 -1.29 -7.42
N ILE A 11 -13.26 -1.12 -6.55
CA ILE A 11 -12.10 -2.02 -6.45
C ILE A 11 -11.83 -2.40 -5.01
N ALA A 12 -11.46 -3.67 -4.79
CA ALA A 12 -10.83 -4.13 -3.57
C ALA A 12 -9.39 -4.54 -3.90
N TRP A 13 -8.42 -3.76 -3.43
CA TRP A 13 -7.00 -4.04 -3.61
C TRP A 13 -6.41 -4.54 -2.29
N LEU A 14 -6.20 -5.85 -2.24
CA LEU A 14 -5.82 -6.60 -1.04
C LEU A 14 -4.66 -7.55 -1.39
N PRO A 15 -3.45 -7.02 -1.69
CA PRO A 15 -2.29 -7.85 -1.99
C PRO A 15 -1.94 -8.80 -0.83
N GLN A 16 -1.22 -9.87 -1.17
CA GLN A 16 -0.61 -10.74 -0.18
C GLN A 16 0.31 -9.94 0.75
N GLU A 17 0.43 -10.41 2.00
CA GLU A 17 1.25 -9.80 3.03
C GLU A 17 2.72 -9.72 2.58
N THR A 18 3.36 -8.59 2.84
CA THR A 18 4.79 -8.41 2.60
C THR A 18 5.56 -8.77 3.87
N ILE A 19 6.37 -9.82 3.81
CA ILE A 19 7.31 -10.18 4.89
C ILE A 19 8.65 -9.49 4.62
N VAL A 20 9.02 -8.52 5.47
CA VAL A 20 10.27 -7.77 5.40
C VAL A 20 11.32 -8.46 6.26
N PHE A 21 12.46 -8.87 5.68
CA PHE A 21 13.49 -9.62 6.40
C PHE A 21 14.47 -8.68 7.13
N ASP A 22 15.26 -9.19 8.08
CA ASP A 22 16.29 -8.37 8.72
C ASP A 22 17.30 -7.83 7.68
N ARG A 23 17.63 -6.55 7.81
CA ARG A 23 18.51 -5.76 6.90
C ARG A 23 17.97 -5.55 5.49
N SER A 24 16.67 -5.75 5.27
CA SER A 24 16.02 -5.40 4.01
C SER A 24 16.02 -3.90 3.76
N ALA A 25 16.02 -3.53 2.48
CA ALA A 25 15.65 -2.20 2.03
C ALA A 25 14.41 -2.32 1.13
N PHE A 26 13.24 -1.98 1.68
CA PHE A 26 11.97 -2.07 1.00
C PHE A 26 11.39 -0.67 0.77
N ALA A 27 10.94 -0.42 -0.46
CA ALA A 27 10.19 0.78 -0.80
C ALA A 27 9.02 0.40 -1.69
N ARG A 28 7.81 0.87 -1.38
CA ARG A 28 6.64 0.72 -2.24
C ARG A 28 5.88 2.03 -2.41
N ARG A 29 5.05 2.05 -3.44
CA ARG A 29 4.21 3.17 -3.80
C ARG A 29 2.87 2.68 -4.32
N LEU A 30 1.79 3.22 -3.79
CA LEU A 30 0.43 3.08 -4.30
C LEU A 30 -0.09 4.44 -4.76
N ASP A 31 -0.46 4.55 -6.04
CA ASP A 31 -1.22 5.68 -6.57
C ASP A 31 -2.61 5.19 -7.00
N LEU A 32 -3.67 5.78 -6.46
CA LEU A 32 -5.06 5.43 -6.75
C LEU A 32 -5.83 6.67 -7.23
N GLU A 33 -6.44 6.56 -8.41
CA GLU A 33 -7.29 7.59 -9.00
C GLU A 33 -8.74 7.11 -9.03
N LEU A 34 -9.62 7.86 -8.36
CA LEU A 34 -11.05 7.61 -8.28
C LEU A 34 -11.80 8.66 -9.11
N ALA A 35 -12.58 8.22 -10.08
CA ALA A 35 -13.53 9.09 -10.76
C ALA A 35 -14.80 9.31 -9.90
N ALA A 36 -15.69 10.19 -10.35
CA ALA A 36 -16.95 10.49 -9.70
C ALA A 36 -17.73 9.23 -9.29
N GLY A 37 -18.07 9.14 -7.99
CA GLY A 37 -18.81 8.03 -7.41
C GLY A 37 -18.06 6.69 -7.35
N ALA A 38 -16.75 6.67 -7.64
CA ALA A 38 -15.94 5.46 -7.50
C ALA A 38 -15.61 5.17 -6.02
N GLU A 39 -15.48 3.90 -5.68
CA GLU A 39 -15.14 3.42 -4.34
C GLU A 39 -13.92 2.51 -4.37
N ALA A 40 -13.12 2.54 -3.32
CA ALA A 40 -12.01 1.61 -3.14
C ALA A 40 -11.91 1.11 -1.70
N LEU A 41 -11.66 -0.19 -1.57
CA LEU A 41 -11.16 -0.81 -0.35
C LEU A 41 -9.69 -1.19 -0.57
N VAL A 42 -8.82 -0.72 0.31
CA VAL A 42 -7.37 -0.87 0.16
C VAL A 42 -6.80 -1.40 1.46
N LEU A 43 -5.95 -2.42 1.38
CA LEU A 43 -5.24 -2.99 2.51
C LEU A 43 -3.80 -3.28 2.11
N GLU A 44 -2.85 -2.95 2.97
CA GLU A 44 -1.51 -3.51 2.87
C GLU A 44 -1.09 -4.09 4.22
N ALA A 45 -0.81 -5.39 4.21
CA ALA A 45 -0.29 -6.09 5.37
C ALA A 45 1.24 -6.20 5.26
N THR A 46 1.94 -5.77 6.29
CA THR A 46 3.41 -5.87 6.40
C THR A 46 3.77 -6.62 7.67
N VAL A 47 4.66 -7.61 7.58
CA VAL A 47 5.19 -8.38 8.70
C VAL A 47 6.70 -8.18 8.78
N PHE A 48 7.20 -7.75 9.94
CA PHE A 48 8.63 -7.51 10.16
C PHE A 48 9.33 -8.76 10.69
N GLY A 49 9.95 -9.49 9.78
CA GLY A 49 10.71 -10.71 10.01
C GLY A 49 9.91 -11.97 9.72
N ARG A 50 10.62 -13.05 9.41
CA ARG A 50 10.06 -14.40 9.36
C ARG A 50 9.81 -14.92 10.78
N LEU A 51 8.78 -14.39 11.44
CA LEU A 51 8.49 -14.64 12.86
C LEU A 51 8.37 -16.12 13.20
N ALA A 52 7.72 -16.92 12.35
CA ALA A 52 7.58 -18.37 12.52
C ALA A 52 8.93 -19.13 12.42
N MET A 53 9.93 -18.53 11.76
CA MET A 53 11.29 -19.05 11.64
C MET A 53 12.25 -18.46 12.68
N GLY A 54 11.74 -17.70 13.66
CA GLY A 54 12.54 -17.06 14.71
C GLY A 54 13.26 -15.78 14.26
N GLU A 55 13.07 -15.32 13.02
CA GLU A 55 13.64 -14.06 12.56
C GLU A 55 12.77 -12.88 12.98
N ARG A 56 13.40 -11.84 13.53
CA ARG A 56 12.81 -10.52 13.72
C ARG A 56 13.61 -9.52 12.90
N ALA A 57 12.93 -8.70 12.09
CA ALA A 57 13.60 -7.63 11.36
C ALA A 57 13.85 -6.43 12.30
N ALA A 58 15.06 -6.36 12.85
CA ALA A 58 15.46 -5.31 13.80
C ALA A 58 16.16 -4.14 13.10
N HIS A 59 16.76 -4.40 11.94
CA HIS A 59 17.47 -3.42 11.13
C HIS A 59 16.93 -3.42 9.71
N GLY A 60 16.97 -2.27 9.06
CA GLY A 60 16.58 -2.14 7.66
C GLY A 60 16.01 -0.76 7.37
N SER A 61 15.58 -0.57 6.13
CA SER A 61 14.78 0.57 5.72
C SER A 61 13.46 0.07 5.15
N PHE A 62 12.37 0.65 5.61
CA PHE A 62 11.04 0.43 5.08
C PHE A 62 10.49 1.80 4.71
N HIS A 63 9.99 1.93 3.49
CA HIS A 63 9.35 3.15 3.02
C HIS A 63 8.08 2.84 2.26
N ASP A 64 6.96 3.42 2.69
CA ASP A 64 5.66 3.18 2.11
C ASP A 64 4.94 4.49 1.84
N ARG A 65 4.42 4.61 0.61
CA ARG A 65 3.80 5.83 0.11
C ARG A 65 2.48 5.55 -0.55
N TRP A 66 1.45 6.22 -0.06
CA TRP A 66 0.09 6.15 -0.58
C TRP A 66 -0.34 7.51 -1.08
N ARG A 67 -0.93 7.54 -2.27
CA ARG A 67 -1.61 8.73 -2.81
C ARG A 67 -2.94 8.31 -3.40
N VAL A 68 -4.03 8.83 -2.84
CA VAL A 68 -5.38 8.62 -3.35
C VAL A 68 -5.94 9.95 -3.77
N SER A 69 -6.36 10.05 -5.02
CA SER A 69 -7.01 11.24 -5.57
C SER A 69 -8.41 10.89 -6.04
N GLN A 70 -9.36 11.78 -5.78
CA GLN A 70 -10.73 11.71 -6.29
C GLN A 70 -11.03 12.94 -7.14
N ASP A 71 -11.49 12.72 -8.37
CA ASP A 71 -11.77 13.78 -9.35
C ASP A 71 -10.62 14.80 -9.49
N GLY A 72 -9.39 14.30 -9.49
CA GLY A 72 -8.15 15.09 -9.62
C GLY A 72 -7.68 15.78 -8.33
N ALA A 73 -8.44 15.72 -7.24
CA ALA A 73 -8.06 16.26 -5.94
C ALA A 73 -7.46 15.16 -5.04
N LEU A 74 -6.32 15.43 -4.40
CA LEU A 74 -5.72 14.51 -3.43
C LEU A 74 -6.60 14.43 -2.17
N VAL A 75 -7.11 13.25 -1.85
CA VAL A 75 -8.01 13.01 -0.71
C VAL A 75 -7.36 12.22 0.42
N HIS A 76 -6.30 11.45 0.14
CA HIS A 76 -5.55 10.74 1.15
C HIS A 76 -4.08 10.59 0.74
N ALA A 77 -3.19 10.66 1.74
CA ALA A 77 -1.76 10.73 1.56
C ALA A 77 -1.01 10.19 2.78
N GLU A 78 -0.17 9.19 2.54
CA GLU A 78 0.76 8.64 3.55
C GLU A 78 2.19 8.55 2.98
N ASP A 79 3.18 8.66 3.86
CA ASP A 79 4.62 8.61 3.56
C ASP A 79 5.37 8.30 4.87
N PHE A 80 5.77 7.03 5.09
CA PHE A 80 6.46 6.59 6.31
C PHE A 80 7.57 5.58 6.04
#